data_AF-A0A5N6IWA3-F1
#
_entry.id   AF-A0A5N6IWA3-F1
#
_cell.length_a   1.000
_cell.length_b   1.000
_cell.length_c   1.000
_cell.angle_alpha   90.00
_cell.angle_beta   90.00
_cell.angle_gamma   90.00
#
_symmetry.space_group_name_H-M   'P 1'
#
loop_
_entity.id
_entity.type
_entity.pdbx_description
1 polymer ?
#
loop_
_entity_poly.entity_id
_entity_poly.type
_entity_poly.pdbx_seq_one_letter_code
_entity_poly.pdbx_strand_id
1 'polypeptide(L)'
;MLPREGLYIDPIVKILRKTILHPIFTLTCLYFVKSSACAQYDKPAQLIAGTSVLLWLNDWLSTKSRNNWVIDDSWDWKKELVVVTGGSGGIGGGVAQRLATMGARVIVLDIIPLTYEPETDRIIYYRCDLSDEKEIATICEKIKSEIGHPTVLVNNAGLSRGRTVAEGSYSDNIITLKTNLLAPFLISKEFLPSMIRQNHGHIVNIASMSAYIPPPGIADYAASKAGLIAFHECLGQELRVQNAPKVRTSLAVLSFTKTPLFKGETNQSHFFMPLLHVDTVVDAIVDTLDSGLSRTIFLPGIFGLLAGLRGAPDWAQNLIRDGTKSLKVEFKGRQKIDPQTGRLVA
;
A
#
# COMPACT_ATOMS: atom_id res chain seq x y z
N MET A 1 -0.74 -23.47 -4.73
CA MET A 1 -0.38 -23.32 -3.31
C MET A 1 -1.54 -22.65 -2.59
N LEU A 2 -1.89 -23.12 -1.40
CA LEU A 2 -2.86 -22.42 -0.54
C LEU A 2 -2.27 -21.08 -0.07
N PRO A 3 -3.07 -20.04 0.13
CA PRO A 3 -2.62 -18.76 0.70
C PRO A 3 -2.00 -18.96 2.09
N ARG A 4 -1.06 -18.09 2.48
CA ARG A 4 -0.39 -18.15 3.79
C ARG A 4 -1.35 -17.91 4.96
N GLU A 5 -2.41 -17.18 4.68
CA GLU A 5 -3.53 -16.90 5.58
C GLU A 5 -4.53 -18.06 5.66
N GLY A 6 -4.31 -19.18 4.97
CA GLY A 6 -5.31 -20.24 4.83
C GLY A 6 -6.42 -19.87 3.84
N LEU A 7 -7.62 -20.46 4.02
CA LEU A 7 -8.77 -20.17 3.16
C LEU A 7 -9.47 -18.87 3.59
N TYR A 8 -9.47 -17.88 2.70
CA TYR A 8 -10.20 -16.63 2.87
C TYR A 8 -10.75 -16.14 1.52
N ILE A 9 -11.50 -15.04 1.51
CA ILE A 9 -12.32 -14.65 0.36
C ILE A 9 -11.53 -14.24 -0.89
N ASP A 10 -10.39 -13.54 -0.77
CA ASP A 10 -9.74 -12.94 -1.95
C ASP A 10 -9.28 -13.96 -2.99
N PRO A 11 -8.59 -15.06 -2.63
CA PRO A 11 -8.14 -16.05 -3.59
C PRO A 11 -9.33 -16.71 -4.31
N ILE A 12 -10.44 -16.94 -3.60
CA ILE A 12 -11.67 -17.48 -4.17
C ILE A 12 -12.23 -16.49 -5.21
N VAL A 13 -12.43 -15.23 -4.82
CA VAL A 13 -12.96 -14.19 -5.72
C VAL A 13 -12.03 -13.99 -6.92
N LYS A 14 -10.70 -14.00 -6.71
CA LYS A 14 -9.70 -13.86 -7.77
C LYS A 14 -9.77 -15.02 -8.77
N ILE A 15 -9.94 -16.26 -8.30
CA ILE A 15 -10.12 -17.44 -9.17
C ILE A 15 -11.44 -17.33 -9.94
N LEU A 16 -12.55 -17.01 -9.27
CA LEU A 16 -13.86 -16.86 -9.90
C LEU A 16 -13.82 -15.79 -11.01
N ARG A 17 -13.24 -14.62 -10.72
CA ARG A 17 -13.06 -13.50 -11.67
C ARG A 17 -12.22 -13.86 -12.89
N LYS A 18 -11.21 -14.73 -12.73
CA LYS A 18 -10.34 -15.18 -13.82
C LYS A 18 -10.88 -16.38 -14.60
N THR A 19 -11.91 -17.05 -14.09
CA THR A 19 -12.44 -18.30 -14.66
C THR A 19 -13.92 -18.12 -15.04
N ILE A 20 -14.84 -18.56 -14.18
CA ILE A 20 -16.26 -18.67 -14.49
C ILE A 20 -16.98 -17.32 -14.58
N LEU A 21 -16.41 -16.25 -14.02
CA LEU A 21 -16.90 -14.88 -14.15
C LEU A 21 -16.10 -14.05 -15.16
N HIS A 22 -15.25 -14.68 -15.97
CA HIS A 22 -14.53 -13.98 -17.04
C HIS A 22 -15.47 -13.74 -18.24
N PRO A 23 -15.46 -12.56 -18.89
CA PRO A 23 -16.35 -12.24 -20.00
C PRO A 23 -16.34 -13.25 -21.14
N ILE A 24 -15.16 -13.77 -21.51
CA ILE A 24 -15.05 -14.79 -22.56
C ILE A 24 -15.86 -16.04 -22.20
N PHE A 25 -15.77 -16.50 -20.94
CA PHE A 25 -16.50 -17.68 -20.49
C PHE A 25 -18.00 -17.40 -20.40
N THR A 26 -18.40 -16.32 -19.73
CA THR A 26 -19.82 -15.98 -19.51
C THR A 26 -20.57 -15.66 -20.80
N LEU A 27 -19.94 -14.97 -21.76
CA LEU A 27 -20.51 -14.71 -23.08
C LEU A 27 -20.65 -15.99 -23.91
N THR A 28 -19.66 -16.89 -23.81
CA THR A 28 -19.74 -18.22 -24.45
C THR A 28 -20.90 -19.03 -23.86
N CYS A 29 -21.04 -19.06 -22.53
CA CYS A 29 -22.18 -19.70 -21.87
C CYS A 29 -23.52 -19.07 -22.29
N LEU A 30 -23.61 -17.75 -22.39
CA LEU A 30 -24.81 -17.06 -22.85
C LEU A 30 -25.20 -17.47 -24.27
N TYR A 31 -24.22 -17.60 -25.18
CA TYR A 31 -24.46 -18.07 -26.55
C TYR A 31 -25.06 -19.48 -26.57
N PHE A 32 -24.52 -20.40 -25.77
CA PHE A 32 -25.06 -21.77 -25.65
C PHE A 32 -26.44 -21.82 -24.99
N VAL A 33 -26.70 -21.01 -23.96
CA VAL A 33 -28.03 -20.94 -23.33
C VAL A 33 -29.10 -20.49 -24.32
N LYS A 34 -28.78 -19.54 -25.20
CA LYS A 34 -29.69 -19.05 -26.24
C LYS A 34 -29.94 -20.06 -27.37
N SER A 35 -29.03 -21.01 -27.59
CA SER A 35 -29.08 -21.97 -28.70
C SER A 35 -29.46 -23.39 -28.27
N SER A 36 -29.89 -23.59 -27.01
CA SER A 36 -30.16 -24.92 -26.43
C SER A 36 -31.49 -24.99 -25.71
N ALA A 37 -31.83 -26.19 -25.22
CA ALA A 37 -33.00 -26.42 -24.36
C ALA A 37 -32.93 -25.67 -23.01
N CYS A 38 -31.82 -25.00 -22.70
CA CYS A 38 -31.61 -24.22 -21.48
C CYS A 38 -32.18 -22.80 -21.55
N ALA A 39 -33.02 -22.46 -22.53
CA ALA A 39 -33.59 -21.12 -22.74
C ALA A 39 -34.25 -20.50 -21.49
N GLN A 40 -34.75 -21.32 -20.55
CA GLN A 40 -35.27 -20.87 -19.26
C GLN A 40 -34.26 -20.08 -18.41
N TYR A 41 -32.96 -20.27 -18.63
CA TYR A 41 -31.88 -19.57 -17.93
C TYR A 41 -31.34 -18.35 -18.69
N ASP A 42 -31.96 -17.93 -19.80
CA ASP A 42 -31.47 -16.82 -20.62
C ASP A 42 -31.34 -15.51 -19.82
N LYS A 43 -32.35 -15.12 -19.03
CA LYS A 43 -32.29 -13.91 -18.20
C LYS A 43 -31.16 -13.94 -17.15
N PRO A 44 -31.02 -15.00 -16.31
CA PRO A 44 -29.85 -15.13 -15.42
C PRO A 44 -28.51 -15.11 -16.15
N ALA A 45 -28.39 -15.79 -17.29
CA ALA A 45 -27.16 -15.83 -18.09
C ALA A 45 -26.82 -14.45 -18.65
N GLN A 46 -27.80 -13.68 -19.12
CA GLN A 46 -27.62 -12.30 -19.57
C GLN A 46 -27.15 -11.40 -18.43
N LEU A 47 -27.73 -11.54 -17.24
CA LEU A 47 -27.31 -10.76 -16.07
C LEU A 47 -25.86 -11.05 -15.69
N ILE A 48 -25.48 -12.33 -15.57
CA ILE A 48 -24.11 -12.74 -15.22
C ILE A 48 -23.12 -12.27 -16.29
N ALA A 49 -23.42 -12.48 -17.57
CA ALA A 49 -22.57 -12.02 -18.67
C ALA A 49 -22.43 -10.50 -18.68
N GLY A 50 -23.54 -9.76 -18.57
CA GLY A 50 -23.55 -8.30 -18.49
C GLY A 50 -22.71 -7.79 -17.32
N THR A 51 -22.91 -8.32 -16.11
CA THR A 51 -22.10 -7.96 -14.93
C THR A 51 -20.63 -8.30 -15.12
N SER A 52 -20.30 -9.47 -15.69
CA SER A 52 -18.90 -9.84 -15.95
C SER A 52 -18.20 -8.88 -16.92
N VAL A 53 -18.88 -8.46 -18.00
CA VAL A 53 -18.36 -7.49 -18.96
C VAL A 53 -18.17 -6.13 -18.31
N LEU A 54 -19.15 -5.66 -17.54
CA LEU A 54 -19.05 -4.38 -16.82
C LEU A 54 -17.88 -4.37 -15.84
N LEU A 55 -17.71 -5.44 -15.07
CA LEU A 55 -16.64 -5.58 -14.11
C LEU A 55 -15.25 -5.67 -14.77
N TRP A 56 -15.13 -6.42 -15.86
CA TRP A 56 -13.89 -6.49 -16.64
C TRP A 56 -13.56 -5.15 -17.31
N LEU A 57 -14.55 -4.49 -17.90
CA LEU A 57 -14.38 -3.19 -18.54
C LEU A 57 -13.95 -2.14 -17.52
N ASN A 58 -14.55 -2.17 -16.33
CA ASN A 58 -14.15 -1.31 -15.22
C ASN A 58 -12.68 -1.55 -14.80
N ASP A 59 -12.25 -2.80 -14.64
CA ASP A 59 -10.85 -3.12 -14.30
C ASP A 59 -9.88 -2.65 -15.40
N TRP A 60 -10.24 -2.86 -16.65
CA TRP A 60 -9.46 -2.43 -17.81
C TRP A 60 -9.34 -0.91 -17.88
N LEU A 61 -10.47 -0.19 -17.79
CA LEU A 61 -10.51 1.28 -17.77
C LEU A 61 -9.74 1.84 -16.58
N SER A 62 -9.91 1.25 -15.40
CA SER A 62 -9.19 1.67 -14.19
C SER A 62 -7.69 1.49 -14.35
N THR A 63 -7.24 0.35 -14.90
CA THR A 63 -5.83 0.09 -15.17
C THR A 63 -5.27 1.07 -16.18
N LYS A 64 -5.98 1.31 -17.28
CA LYS A 64 -5.55 2.23 -18.34
C LYS A 64 -5.48 3.68 -17.85
N SER A 65 -6.53 4.15 -17.18
CA SER A 65 -6.61 5.51 -16.63
C SER A 65 -5.52 5.79 -15.58
N ARG A 66 -5.29 4.85 -14.66
CA ARG A 66 -4.25 4.99 -13.62
C ARG A 66 -2.83 4.99 -14.20
N ASN A 67 -2.64 4.37 -15.36
CA ASN A 67 -1.36 4.29 -16.05
C ASN A 67 -1.24 5.27 -17.22
N ASN A 68 -2.08 6.30 -17.24
CA ASN A 68 -2.05 7.38 -18.23
C ASN A 68 -2.14 6.86 -19.67
N TRP A 69 -2.76 5.70 -19.88
CA TRP A 69 -2.85 5.00 -21.17
C TRP A 69 -1.50 4.63 -21.80
N VAL A 70 -0.41 4.70 -21.04
CA VAL A 70 0.96 4.43 -21.47
C VAL A 70 1.48 3.17 -20.78
N ILE A 71 2.18 2.34 -21.54
CA ILE A 71 2.97 1.21 -21.03
C ILE A 71 4.42 1.65 -21.00
N ASP A 72 5.16 1.21 -19.99
CA ASP A 72 6.59 1.39 -19.91
C ASP A 72 7.26 0.02 -19.88
N ASP A 73 7.99 -0.31 -20.93
CA ASP A 73 8.71 -1.57 -21.15
C ASP A 73 10.19 -1.46 -20.80
N SER A 74 10.64 -0.30 -20.31
CA SER A 74 12.03 -0.02 -19.99
C SER A 74 12.50 -0.51 -18.62
N TRP A 75 11.59 -1.12 -17.84
CA TRP A 75 11.85 -1.55 -16.46
C TRP A 75 12.91 -2.66 -16.40
N ASP A 76 14.03 -2.41 -15.71
CA ASP A 76 15.11 -3.36 -15.53
C ASP A 76 15.69 -3.23 -14.13
N TRP A 77 15.37 -4.18 -13.25
CA TRP A 77 15.81 -4.17 -11.86
C TRP A 77 17.32 -3.98 -11.68
N LYS A 78 18.17 -4.41 -12.62
CA LYS A 78 19.62 -4.20 -12.52
C LYS A 78 20.04 -2.72 -12.64
N LYS A 79 19.16 -1.87 -13.18
CA LYS A 79 19.37 -0.43 -13.37
C LYS A 79 18.59 0.40 -12.34
N GLU A 80 17.66 -0.21 -11.60
CA GLU A 80 16.83 0.52 -10.65
C GLU A 80 17.56 0.78 -9.33
N LEU A 81 17.42 2.01 -8.84
CA LEU A 81 17.83 2.44 -7.51
C LEU A 81 16.58 2.66 -6.67
N VAL A 82 16.41 1.83 -5.65
CA VAL A 82 15.21 1.79 -4.81
C VAL A 82 15.52 2.37 -3.45
N VAL A 83 14.69 3.30 -2.95
CA VAL A 83 14.72 3.73 -1.55
C VAL A 83 13.52 3.14 -0.83
N VAL A 84 13.75 2.41 0.27
CA VAL A 84 12.70 1.86 1.14
C VAL A 84 12.81 2.48 2.52
N THR A 85 11.79 3.21 2.95
CA THR A 85 11.72 3.75 4.31
C THR A 85 11.13 2.72 5.26
N GLY A 86 11.63 2.64 6.51
CA GLY A 86 11.20 1.61 7.46
C GLY A 86 11.59 0.20 7.02
N GLY A 87 12.73 0.08 6.32
CA GLY A 87 13.18 -1.15 5.68
C GLY A 87 14.02 -2.08 6.55
N SER A 88 14.21 -1.78 7.83
CA SER A 88 15.02 -2.65 8.71
C SER A 88 14.31 -3.92 9.16
N GLY A 89 13.00 -4.06 8.90
CA GLY A 89 12.25 -5.29 9.16
C GLY A 89 10.81 -5.21 8.66
N GLY A 90 9.97 -6.19 9.03
CA GLY A 90 8.55 -6.21 8.64
C GLY A 90 8.33 -6.15 7.13
N ILE A 91 7.31 -5.40 6.69
CA ILE A 91 6.96 -5.26 5.26
C ILE A 91 8.12 -4.62 4.48
N GLY A 92 8.68 -3.51 4.98
CA GLY A 92 9.77 -2.80 4.31
C GLY A 92 11.01 -3.68 4.11
N GLY A 93 11.41 -4.44 5.14
CA GLY A 93 12.53 -5.36 5.05
C GLY A 93 12.30 -6.50 4.05
N GLY A 94 11.08 -7.04 3.99
CA GLY A 94 10.73 -8.05 2.98
C GLY A 94 10.76 -7.50 1.55
N VAL A 95 10.23 -6.28 1.34
CA VAL A 95 10.30 -5.59 0.04
C VAL A 95 11.75 -5.31 -0.36
N ALA A 96 12.58 -4.79 0.56
CA ALA A 96 13.98 -4.50 0.31
C ALA A 96 14.76 -5.76 -0.12
N GLN A 97 14.60 -6.86 0.61
CA GLN A 97 15.24 -8.13 0.28
C GLN A 97 14.78 -8.66 -1.08
N ARG A 98 13.47 -8.71 -1.34
CA ARG A 98 12.95 -9.24 -2.61
C ARG A 98 13.42 -8.42 -3.80
N LEU A 99 13.37 -7.09 -3.74
CA LEU A 99 13.86 -6.24 -4.83
C LEU A 99 15.37 -6.38 -5.03
N ALA A 100 16.15 -6.53 -3.96
CA ALA A 100 17.58 -6.78 -4.05
C ALA A 100 17.90 -8.12 -4.73
N THR A 101 17.16 -9.20 -4.40
CA THR A 101 17.30 -10.51 -5.09
C THR A 101 16.93 -10.45 -6.57
N MET A 102 16.05 -9.52 -6.96
CA MET A 102 15.70 -9.27 -8.37
C MET A 102 16.76 -8.44 -9.11
N GLY A 103 17.78 -7.94 -8.41
CA GLY A 103 18.91 -7.20 -8.96
C GLY A 103 18.90 -5.70 -8.68
N ALA A 104 17.88 -5.17 -8.00
CA ALA A 104 17.81 -3.76 -7.62
C ALA A 104 18.91 -3.37 -6.65
N ARG A 105 19.45 -2.15 -6.78
CA ARG A 105 20.24 -1.55 -5.70
C ARG A 105 19.27 -0.90 -4.73
N VAL A 106 19.26 -1.34 -3.47
CA VAL A 106 18.26 -0.92 -2.49
C VAL A 106 18.92 -0.15 -1.36
N ILE A 107 18.42 1.06 -1.10
CA ILE A 107 18.78 1.87 0.04
C ILE A 107 17.67 1.75 1.08
N VAL A 108 18.02 1.28 2.27
CA VAL A 108 17.11 1.23 3.42
C VAL A 108 17.35 2.45 4.30
N LEU A 109 16.28 3.22 4.52
CA LEU A 109 16.24 4.30 5.50
C LEU A 109 15.44 3.87 6.71
N ASP A 110 16.08 3.76 7.86
CA ASP A 110 15.41 3.38 9.12
C ASP A 110 16.19 3.94 10.30
N ILE A 111 15.54 4.11 11.44
CA ILE A 111 16.21 4.60 12.65
C ILE A 111 17.04 3.51 13.34
N ILE A 112 16.70 2.23 13.12
CA ILE A 112 17.40 1.08 13.68
C ILE A 112 18.22 0.35 12.60
N PRO A 113 19.26 -0.40 12.98
CA PRO A 113 19.94 -1.30 12.04
C PRO A 113 19.01 -2.39 11.49
N LEU A 114 19.41 -3.00 10.38
CA LEU A 114 18.70 -4.14 9.78
C LEU A 114 18.54 -5.27 10.80
N THR A 115 17.34 -5.83 10.92
CA THR A 115 17.06 -6.98 11.80
C THR A 115 17.15 -8.32 11.07
N TYR A 116 17.72 -8.31 9.88
CA TYR A 116 17.93 -9.46 9.00
C TYR A 116 19.31 -9.31 8.35
N GLU A 117 19.89 -10.43 7.95
CA GLU A 117 21.11 -10.45 7.16
C GLU A 117 20.73 -10.40 5.68
N PRO A 118 21.14 -9.35 4.93
CA PRO A 118 20.89 -9.29 3.50
C PRO A 118 21.50 -10.49 2.76
N GLU A 119 20.70 -11.16 1.94
CA GLU A 119 21.19 -12.24 1.06
C GLU A 119 22.12 -11.74 -0.05
N THR A 120 22.14 -10.42 -0.28
CA THR A 120 22.94 -9.76 -1.32
C THR A 120 23.62 -8.51 -0.77
N ASP A 121 24.73 -8.12 -1.38
CA ASP A 121 25.45 -6.87 -1.09
C ASP A 121 24.77 -5.62 -1.70
N ARG A 122 23.59 -5.80 -2.33
CA ARG A 122 22.85 -4.73 -3.00
C ARG A 122 22.01 -3.87 -2.04
N ILE A 123 21.94 -4.24 -0.76
CA ILE A 123 21.24 -3.49 0.28
C ILE A 123 22.22 -2.59 1.03
N ILE A 124 21.98 -1.29 0.98
CA ILE A 124 22.76 -0.27 1.70
C ILE A 124 21.85 0.32 2.77
N TYR A 125 22.26 0.21 4.03
CA TYR A 125 21.54 0.80 5.16
C TYR A 125 22.08 2.19 5.48
N TYR A 126 21.18 3.14 5.66
CA TYR A 126 21.46 4.41 6.31
C TYR A 126 20.51 4.64 7.48
N ARG A 127 21.10 5.01 8.63
CA ARG A 127 20.34 5.50 9.76
C ARG A 127 19.69 6.84 9.40
N CYS A 128 18.38 6.95 9.59
CA CYS A 128 17.64 8.21 9.44
C CYS A 128 16.42 8.24 10.36
N ASP A 129 16.31 9.26 11.22
CA ASP A 129 15.05 9.59 11.89
C ASP A 129 14.16 10.39 10.93
N LEU A 130 13.09 9.76 10.45
CA LEU A 130 12.14 10.37 9.52
C LEU A 130 11.25 11.43 10.17
N SER A 131 11.36 11.67 11.47
CA SER A 131 10.73 12.80 12.14
C SER A 131 11.59 14.08 12.12
N ASP A 132 12.84 14.01 11.65
CA ASP A 132 13.74 15.18 11.52
C ASP A 132 13.87 15.60 10.05
N GLU A 133 13.35 16.78 9.70
CA GLU A 133 13.39 17.28 8.32
C GLU A 133 14.83 17.53 7.82
N LYS A 134 15.75 17.87 8.71
CA LYS A 134 17.16 18.11 8.35
C LYS A 134 17.88 16.81 8.05
N GLU A 135 17.63 15.76 8.85
CA GLU A 135 18.22 14.44 8.61
C GLU A 135 17.74 13.87 7.27
N ILE A 136 16.45 14.04 6.93
CA ILE A 136 15.89 13.68 5.61
C ILE A 136 16.62 14.42 4.48
N ALA A 137 16.76 15.74 4.57
CA ALA A 137 17.42 16.53 3.53
C ALA A 137 18.89 16.10 3.34
N THR A 138 19.62 15.95 4.43
CA THR A 138 21.03 15.53 4.40
C THR A 138 21.20 14.13 3.81
N ILE A 139 20.37 13.15 4.21
CA ILE A 139 20.52 11.79 3.70
C ILE A 139 20.10 11.68 2.24
N CYS A 140 19.05 12.40 1.81
CA CYS A 140 18.65 12.42 0.41
C CYS A 140 19.72 13.05 -0.48
N GLU A 141 20.37 14.12 -0.04
CA GLU A 141 21.50 14.72 -0.77
C GLU A 141 22.69 13.77 -0.86
N LYS A 142 23.03 13.10 0.25
CA LYS A 142 24.08 12.07 0.28
C LYS A 142 23.80 10.93 -0.71
N ILE A 143 22.56 10.44 -0.76
CA ILE A 143 22.16 9.39 -1.71
C ILE A 143 22.35 9.86 -3.15
N LYS A 144 21.87 11.07 -3.48
CA LYS A 144 21.98 11.64 -4.83
C LYS A 144 23.43 11.80 -5.26
N SER A 145 24.31 12.24 -4.36
CA SER A 145 25.72 12.51 -4.67
C SER A 145 26.60 11.26 -4.71
N GLU A 146 26.41 10.31 -3.81
CA GLU A 146 27.28 9.13 -3.69
C GLU A 146 26.81 7.92 -4.52
N ILE A 147 25.50 7.79 -4.74
CA ILE A 147 24.91 6.59 -5.35
C ILE A 147 24.19 6.94 -6.66
N GLY A 148 23.44 8.03 -6.67
CA GLY A 148 22.69 8.50 -7.83
C GLY A 148 21.22 8.79 -7.50
N HIS A 149 20.42 8.99 -8.54
CA HIS A 149 19.01 9.36 -8.40
C HIS A 149 18.11 8.12 -8.27
N PRO A 150 17.35 7.99 -7.17
CA PRO A 150 16.39 6.89 -7.02
C PRO A 150 15.32 6.91 -8.10
N THR A 151 15.00 5.73 -8.62
CA THR A 151 13.92 5.50 -9.57
C THR A 151 12.68 4.94 -8.88
N VAL A 152 12.84 4.28 -7.73
CA VAL A 152 11.72 3.78 -6.92
C VAL A 152 11.80 4.34 -5.50
N LEU A 153 10.68 4.82 -4.98
CA LEU A 153 10.53 5.21 -3.59
C LEU A 153 9.39 4.44 -2.95
N VAL A 154 9.68 3.66 -1.91
CA VAL A 154 8.69 2.96 -1.09
C VAL A 154 8.59 3.67 0.26
N ASN A 155 7.58 4.53 0.39
CA ASN A 155 7.20 5.20 1.64
C ASN A 155 6.45 4.21 2.54
N ASN A 156 7.20 3.38 3.24
CA ASN A 156 6.69 2.31 4.12
C ASN A 156 6.78 2.66 5.62
N ALA A 157 7.75 3.48 6.02
CA ALA A 157 7.94 3.83 7.42
C ALA A 157 6.64 4.34 8.07
N GLY A 158 6.39 3.88 9.29
CA GLY A 158 5.34 4.45 10.09
C GLY A 158 5.23 3.85 11.49
N LEU A 159 4.56 4.59 12.36
CA LEU A 159 4.34 4.25 13.75
C LEU A 159 2.91 4.60 14.17
N SER A 160 2.44 3.99 15.25
CA SER A 160 1.17 4.32 15.93
C SER A 160 1.41 4.32 17.43
N ARG A 161 0.82 5.30 18.13
CA ARG A 161 0.99 5.50 19.57
C ARG A 161 -0.06 4.78 20.41
N GLY A 162 -1.22 4.46 19.83
CA GLY A 162 -2.28 3.72 20.51
C GLY A 162 -2.88 4.47 21.70
N ARG A 163 -3.09 5.78 21.57
CA ARG A 163 -3.69 6.64 22.59
C ARG A 163 -4.95 7.31 22.06
N THR A 164 -5.94 7.50 22.93
CA THR A 164 -7.09 8.35 22.58
C THR A 164 -6.65 9.80 22.45
N VAL A 165 -7.46 10.62 21.77
CA VAL A 165 -7.18 12.06 21.64
C VAL A 165 -7.05 12.76 23.00
N ALA A 166 -7.80 12.30 24.00
CA ALA A 166 -7.77 12.86 25.35
C ALA A 166 -6.53 12.44 26.16
N GLU A 167 -5.88 11.33 25.82
CA GLU A 167 -4.76 10.76 26.58
C GLU A 167 -3.40 10.93 25.89
N GLY A 168 -3.37 11.07 24.57
CA GLY A 168 -2.15 11.20 23.78
C GLY A 168 -1.46 12.54 24.03
N SER A 169 -0.14 12.53 24.14
CA SER A 169 0.63 13.77 24.31
C SER A 169 0.71 14.58 23.01
N TYR A 170 1.07 15.85 23.09
CA TYR A 170 1.37 16.64 21.89
C TYR A 170 2.51 16.02 21.05
N SER A 171 3.55 15.49 21.71
CA SER A 171 4.69 14.86 21.02
C SER A 171 4.28 13.56 20.33
N ASP A 172 3.38 12.77 20.91
CA ASP A 172 2.81 11.56 20.29
C ASP A 172 2.13 11.91 18.95
N ASN A 173 1.31 12.97 18.93
CA ASN A 173 0.61 13.40 17.72
C ASN A 173 1.59 13.92 16.64
N ILE A 174 2.53 14.78 17.06
CA ILE A 174 3.50 15.40 16.14
C ILE A 174 4.38 14.34 15.49
N ILE A 175 4.91 13.41 16.27
CA ILE A 175 5.85 12.41 15.75
C ILE A 175 5.16 11.43 14.78
N THR A 176 3.90 11.06 15.06
CA THR A 176 3.08 10.25 14.15
C THR A 176 2.86 10.98 12.82
N LEU A 177 2.46 12.25 12.85
CA LEU A 177 2.24 13.05 11.63
C LEU A 177 3.55 13.27 10.86
N LYS A 178 4.65 13.58 11.55
CA LYS A 178 5.94 13.79 10.91
C LYS A 178 6.42 12.53 10.19
N THR A 179 6.39 11.38 10.87
CA THR A 179 6.89 10.12 10.30
C THR A 179 5.98 9.56 9.22
N ASN A 180 4.67 9.49 9.48
CA ASN A 180 3.74 8.77 8.60
C ASN A 180 3.24 9.60 7.41
N LEU A 181 3.33 10.94 7.49
CA LEU A 181 2.76 11.85 6.51
C LEU A 181 3.82 12.83 5.97
N LEU A 182 4.44 13.65 6.83
CA LEU A 182 5.37 14.69 6.36
C LEU A 182 6.61 14.09 5.68
N ALA A 183 7.19 13.02 6.22
CA ALA A 183 8.37 12.39 5.63
C ALA A 183 8.12 11.89 4.19
N PRO A 184 7.01 11.18 3.87
CA PRO A 184 6.64 10.89 2.49
C PRO A 184 6.62 12.11 1.55
N PHE A 185 6.10 13.26 2.00
CA PHE A 185 6.14 14.51 1.22
C PHE A 185 7.58 14.97 0.98
N LEU A 186 8.39 15.03 2.04
CA LEU A 186 9.76 15.56 1.98
C LEU A 186 10.68 14.67 1.13
N ILE A 187 10.62 13.36 1.29
CA ILE A 187 11.45 12.44 0.50
C ILE A 187 11.00 12.45 -0.97
N SER A 188 9.68 12.52 -1.23
CA SER A 188 9.17 12.68 -2.59
C SER A 188 9.67 13.98 -3.22
N LYS A 189 9.65 15.10 -2.48
CA LYS A 189 10.20 16.39 -2.93
C LYS A 189 11.67 16.27 -3.37
N GLU A 190 12.47 15.46 -2.68
CA GLU A 190 13.90 15.28 -3.00
C GLU A 190 14.15 14.43 -4.25
N PHE A 191 13.37 13.36 -4.47
CA PHE A 191 13.65 12.39 -5.55
C PHE A 191 12.77 12.57 -6.79
N LEU A 192 11.54 13.04 -6.62
CA LEU A 192 10.57 13.20 -7.72
C LEU A 192 11.06 14.07 -8.88
N PRO A 193 11.79 15.20 -8.67
CA PRO A 193 12.23 16.02 -9.79
C PRO A 193 13.08 15.26 -10.82
N SER A 194 13.90 14.29 -10.39
CA SER A 194 14.68 13.47 -11.32
C SER A 194 13.80 12.46 -12.06
N MET A 195 12.85 11.83 -11.36
CA MET A 195 11.89 10.89 -11.98
C MET A 195 11.09 11.57 -13.08
N ILE A 196 10.64 12.81 -12.85
CA ILE A 196 9.91 13.62 -13.84
C ILE A 196 10.80 13.97 -15.03
N ARG A 197 12.02 14.48 -14.81
CA ARG A 197 12.95 14.81 -15.90
C ARG A 197 13.27 13.60 -16.78
N GLN A 198 13.42 12.43 -16.17
CA GLN A 198 13.70 11.18 -16.87
C GLN A 198 12.44 10.51 -17.43
N ASN A 199 11.25 10.98 -17.01
CA ASN A 199 9.97 10.32 -17.23
C ASN A 199 10.07 8.81 -16.93
N HIS A 200 10.65 8.49 -15.77
CA HIS A 200 10.87 7.12 -15.28
C HIS A 200 10.86 7.14 -13.76
N GLY A 201 10.07 6.26 -13.17
CA GLY A 201 10.11 6.01 -11.73
C GLY A 201 8.78 5.59 -11.14
N HIS A 202 8.79 5.20 -9.87
CA HIS A 202 7.61 4.66 -9.18
C HIS A 202 7.62 5.01 -7.70
N ILE A 203 6.59 5.73 -7.24
CA ILE A 203 6.38 6.05 -5.82
C ILE A 203 5.29 5.15 -5.24
N VAL A 204 5.61 4.37 -4.22
CA VAL A 204 4.68 3.50 -3.48
C VAL A 204 4.45 4.08 -2.10
N ASN A 205 3.19 4.37 -1.76
CA ASN A 205 2.79 4.83 -0.44
C ASN A 205 2.06 3.70 0.30
N ILE A 206 2.51 3.38 1.51
CA ILE A 206 1.88 2.37 2.37
C ILE A 206 0.90 3.04 3.35
N ALA A 207 -0.37 2.97 3.00
CA ALA A 207 -1.51 3.46 3.77
C ALA A 207 -2.14 2.34 4.62
N SER A 208 -3.31 2.63 5.20
CA SER A 208 -4.01 1.71 6.11
C SER A 208 -5.52 1.83 5.94
N MET A 209 -6.23 0.74 6.22
CA MET A 209 -7.69 0.76 6.32
C MET A 209 -8.22 1.67 7.41
N SER A 210 -7.42 1.98 8.43
CA SER A 210 -7.76 2.99 9.44
C SER A 210 -7.96 4.38 8.85
N ALA A 211 -7.46 4.65 7.63
CA ALA A 211 -7.80 5.88 6.92
C ALA A 211 -9.29 5.94 6.55
N TYR A 212 -9.89 4.83 6.12
CA TYR A 212 -11.29 4.79 5.69
C TYR A 212 -12.25 4.49 6.86
N ILE A 213 -11.85 3.57 7.75
CA ILE A 213 -12.64 3.10 8.89
C ILE A 213 -11.77 3.24 10.14
N PRO A 214 -11.66 4.45 10.71
CA PRO A 214 -10.79 4.69 11.87
C PRO A 214 -11.36 4.03 13.13
N PRO A 215 -10.62 3.14 13.80
CA PRO A 215 -10.99 2.66 15.12
C PRO A 215 -10.63 3.71 16.20
N PRO A 216 -11.28 3.65 17.37
CA PRO A 216 -10.92 4.50 18.52
C PRO A 216 -9.49 4.21 18.98
N GLY A 217 -8.81 5.24 19.52
CA GLY A 217 -7.47 5.10 20.12
C GLY A 217 -6.29 5.23 19.16
N ILE A 218 -6.53 5.56 17.87
CA ILE A 218 -5.45 5.79 16.89
C ILE A 218 -5.76 6.96 15.94
N ALA A 219 -6.38 8.02 16.46
CA ALA A 219 -6.84 9.15 15.66
C ALA A 219 -5.68 9.84 14.89
N ASP A 220 -4.52 9.99 15.53
CA ASP A 220 -3.29 10.54 14.94
C ASP A 220 -2.79 9.68 13.76
N TYR A 221 -2.75 8.37 13.94
CA TYR A 221 -2.36 7.40 12.92
C TYR A 221 -3.36 7.40 11.77
N ALA A 222 -4.65 7.30 12.05
CA ALA A 222 -5.71 7.31 11.05
C ALA A 222 -5.70 8.61 10.23
N ALA A 223 -5.55 9.75 10.89
CA ALA A 223 -5.41 11.05 10.23
C ALA A 223 -4.16 11.09 9.34
N SER A 224 -3.01 10.61 9.83
CA SER A 224 -1.77 10.56 9.04
C SER A 224 -1.92 9.69 7.78
N LYS A 225 -2.57 8.53 7.88
CA LYS A 225 -2.78 7.62 6.75
C LYS A 225 -3.86 8.12 5.80
N ALA A 226 -4.88 8.84 6.28
CA ALA A 226 -5.83 9.55 5.44
C ALA A 226 -5.17 10.70 4.66
N GLY A 227 -4.32 11.48 5.32
CA GLY A 227 -3.51 12.52 4.67
C GLY A 227 -2.58 11.94 3.61
N LEU A 228 -2.00 10.75 3.86
CA LEU A 228 -1.11 10.08 2.91
C LEU A 228 -1.85 9.64 1.63
N ILE A 229 -3.12 9.24 1.75
CA ILE A 229 -3.98 8.92 0.60
C ILE A 229 -4.26 10.19 -0.21
N ALA A 230 -4.63 11.29 0.45
CA ALA A 230 -4.86 12.57 -0.23
C ALA A 230 -3.60 13.07 -0.94
N PHE A 231 -2.42 12.95 -0.28
CA PHE A 231 -1.13 13.22 -0.91
C PHE A 231 -0.90 12.37 -2.15
N HIS A 232 -1.11 11.06 -2.06
CA HIS A 232 -0.94 10.14 -3.19
C HIS A 232 -1.84 10.51 -4.37
N GLU A 233 -3.10 10.85 -4.12
CA GLU A 233 -4.06 11.26 -5.14
C GLU A 233 -3.65 12.57 -5.82
N CYS A 234 -3.25 13.57 -5.03
CA CYS A 234 -2.78 14.87 -5.54
C CYS A 234 -1.51 14.70 -6.39
N LEU A 235 -0.52 13.96 -5.88
CA LEU A 235 0.72 13.65 -6.61
C LEU A 235 0.42 13.01 -7.97
N GLY A 236 -0.54 12.07 -8.04
CA GLY A 236 -0.95 11.47 -9.31
C GLY A 236 -1.52 12.49 -10.32
N GLN A 237 -2.25 13.52 -9.85
CA GLN A 237 -2.74 14.59 -10.72
C GLN A 237 -1.63 15.55 -11.14
N GLU A 238 -0.72 15.91 -10.24
CA GLU A 238 0.43 16.76 -10.54
C GLU A 238 1.30 16.13 -11.63
N LEU A 239 1.58 14.83 -11.57
CA LEU A 239 2.36 14.11 -12.59
C LEU A 239 1.70 14.14 -13.98
N ARG A 240 0.36 14.14 -14.04
CA ARG A 240 -0.37 14.30 -15.31
C ARG A 240 -0.21 15.71 -15.87
N VAL A 241 -0.34 16.73 -15.02
CA VAL A 241 -0.15 18.14 -15.43
C VAL A 241 1.29 18.40 -15.87
N GLN A 242 2.27 17.78 -15.22
CA GLN A 242 3.68 17.87 -15.57
C GLN A 242 4.08 17.01 -16.78
N ASN A 243 3.13 16.32 -17.42
CA ASN A 243 3.35 15.46 -18.58
C ASN A 243 4.44 14.39 -18.37
N ALA A 244 4.42 13.75 -17.19
CA ALA A 244 5.31 12.65 -16.82
C ALA A 244 4.54 11.31 -16.75
N PRO A 245 3.97 10.82 -17.87
CA PRO A 245 3.01 9.71 -17.86
C PRO A 245 3.60 8.37 -17.41
N LYS A 246 4.93 8.21 -17.46
CA LYS A 246 5.65 7.00 -17.06
C LYS A 246 6.11 7.03 -15.60
N VAL A 247 6.04 8.16 -14.91
CA VAL A 247 6.24 8.19 -13.45
C VAL A 247 5.00 7.62 -12.78
N ARG A 248 5.15 6.43 -12.19
CA ARG A 248 4.07 5.65 -11.60
C ARG A 248 3.86 6.01 -10.13
N THR A 249 2.62 5.81 -9.68
CA THR A 249 2.28 5.90 -8.27
C THR A 249 1.46 4.69 -7.86
N SER A 250 1.76 4.11 -6.70
CA SER A 250 0.94 3.04 -6.14
C SER A 250 0.63 3.27 -4.68
N LEU A 251 -0.55 2.79 -4.27
CA LEU A 251 -1.08 2.96 -2.95
C LEU A 251 -1.42 1.59 -2.40
N ALA A 252 -0.75 1.16 -1.34
CA ALA A 252 -1.11 -0.05 -0.63
C ALA A 252 -1.95 0.32 0.60
N VAL A 253 -3.23 -0.02 0.58
CA VAL A 253 -4.15 0.15 1.71
C VAL A 253 -4.27 -1.19 2.42
N LEU A 254 -3.58 -1.30 3.55
CA LEU A 254 -3.42 -2.56 4.25
C LEU A 254 -4.31 -2.64 5.49
N SER A 255 -4.76 -3.86 5.78
CA SER A 255 -5.29 -4.25 7.08
C SER A 255 -4.18 -4.70 8.03
N PHE A 256 -4.56 -5.21 9.19
CA PHE A 256 -3.66 -5.82 10.16
C PHE A 256 -2.77 -6.88 9.50
N THR A 257 -1.47 -6.65 9.56
CA THR A 257 -0.42 -7.53 9.05
C THR A 257 0.50 -7.91 10.21
N LYS A 258 0.86 -9.20 10.34
CA LYS A 258 1.69 -9.74 11.42
C LYS A 258 3.08 -9.08 11.46
N THR A 259 3.19 -7.93 12.09
CA THR A 259 4.39 -7.09 12.16
C THR A 259 4.57 -6.57 13.58
N PRO A 260 5.78 -6.08 13.95
CA PRO A 260 6.00 -5.49 15.27
C PRO A 260 5.14 -4.25 15.59
N LEU A 261 4.39 -3.69 14.62
CA LEU A 261 3.60 -2.47 14.79
C LEU A 261 2.42 -2.65 15.78
N PHE A 262 1.89 -3.86 15.93
CA PHE A 262 0.85 -4.15 16.92
C PHE A 262 1.01 -5.56 17.50
N LYS A 263 0.41 -5.78 18.67
CA LYS A 263 0.24 -7.09 19.30
C LYS A 263 -1.20 -7.25 19.77
N GLY A 264 -1.70 -8.48 19.80
CA GLY A 264 -3.03 -8.79 20.33
C GLY A 264 -3.93 -9.55 19.36
N GLU A 265 -5.16 -9.79 19.80
CA GLU A 265 -6.18 -10.49 19.03
C GLU A 265 -7.09 -9.48 18.33
N THR A 266 -7.25 -9.61 17.01
CA THR A 266 -8.11 -8.72 16.25
C THR A 266 -9.59 -9.10 16.39
N ASN A 267 -9.92 -10.33 16.82
CA ASN A 267 -11.29 -10.89 16.81
C ASN A 267 -12.02 -10.72 15.47
N GLN A 268 -11.26 -10.61 14.39
CA GLN A 268 -11.80 -10.41 13.05
C GLN A 268 -12.21 -11.74 12.44
N SER A 269 -13.18 -11.69 11.53
CA SER A 269 -13.53 -12.85 10.72
C SER A 269 -12.32 -13.28 9.90
N HIS A 270 -11.81 -14.48 10.16
CA HIS A 270 -10.71 -15.06 9.38
C HIS A 270 -11.01 -15.10 7.88
N PHE A 271 -12.26 -15.41 7.51
CA PHE A 271 -12.64 -15.57 6.11
C PHE A 271 -12.72 -14.24 5.34
N PHE A 272 -13.22 -13.17 5.97
CA PHE A 272 -13.39 -11.87 5.30
C PHE A 272 -12.25 -10.89 5.59
N MET A 273 -11.64 -10.96 6.77
CA MET A 273 -10.66 -10.03 7.29
C MET A 273 -9.53 -10.79 8.00
N PRO A 274 -8.78 -11.66 7.29
CA PRO A 274 -7.68 -12.39 7.90
C PRO A 274 -6.58 -11.45 8.37
N LEU A 275 -5.87 -11.89 9.40
CA LEU A 275 -4.61 -11.30 9.81
C LEU A 275 -3.52 -11.67 8.78
N LEU A 276 -3.08 -10.69 8.00
CA LEU A 276 -2.21 -10.91 6.84
C LEU A 276 -0.80 -11.36 7.23
N HIS A 277 -0.21 -12.25 6.44
CA HIS A 277 1.21 -12.57 6.50
C HIS A 277 2.03 -11.45 5.83
N VAL A 278 3.22 -11.17 6.39
CA VAL A 278 4.13 -10.13 5.83
C VAL A 278 4.44 -10.44 4.37
N ASP A 279 4.84 -11.67 4.07
CA ASP A 279 5.18 -12.07 2.71
C ASP A 279 4.05 -11.90 1.70
N THR A 280 2.78 -12.05 2.11
CA THR A 280 1.64 -11.82 1.20
C THR A 280 1.54 -10.34 0.81
N VAL A 281 1.82 -9.44 1.75
CA VAL A 281 1.87 -8.00 1.49
C VAL A 281 3.09 -7.64 0.65
N VAL A 282 4.25 -8.24 0.97
CA VAL A 282 5.49 -8.07 0.22
C VAL A 282 5.31 -8.51 -1.23
N ASP A 283 4.77 -9.71 -1.46
CA ASP A 283 4.49 -10.25 -2.79
C ASP A 283 3.58 -9.28 -3.57
N ALA A 284 2.51 -8.77 -2.95
CA ALA A 284 1.60 -7.82 -3.63
C ALA A 284 2.27 -6.49 -4.02
N ILE A 285 3.17 -5.97 -3.18
CA ILE A 285 3.92 -4.73 -3.46
C ILE A 285 4.96 -5.00 -4.57
N VAL A 286 5.75 -6.06 -4.44
CA VAL A 286 6.79 -6.44 -5.40
C VAL A 286 6.19 -6.79 -6.76
N ASP A 287 5.11 -7.58 -6.82
CA ASP A 287 4.39 -7.90 -8.06
C ASP A 287 3.82 -6.65 -8.74
N THR A 288 3.47 -5.63 -7.95
CA THR A 288 2.99 -4.35 -8.49
C THR A 288 4.13 -3.56 -9.12
N LEU A 289 5.25 -3.45 -8.40
CA LEU A 289 6.45 -2.80 -8.90
C LEU A 289 7.00 -3.50 -10.16
N ASP A 290 7.09 -4.83 -10.13
CA ASP A 290 7.58 -5.66 -11.24
C ASP A 290 6.70 -5.54 -12.48
N SER A 291 5.40 -5.29 -12.30
CA SER A 291 4.50 -5.07 -13.43
C SER A 291 4.74 -3.75 -14.17
N GLY A 292 5.52 -2.81 -13.62
CA GLY A 292 5.74 -1.48 -14.18
C GLY A 292 4.49 -0.59 -14.22
N LEU A 293 3.40 -1.01 -13.54
CA LEU A 293 2.11 -0.33 -13.56
C LEU A 293 1.73 0.18 -12.16
N SER A 294 1.16 1.38 -12.15
CA SER A 294 0.46 1.95 -11.01
C SER A 294 -0.70 1.04 -10.56
N ARG A 295 -0.79 0.75 -9.25
CA ARG A 295 -1.94 0.06 -8.64
C ARG A 295 -2.36 0.65 -7.29
N THR A 296 -3.66 0.60 -7.03
CA THR A 296 -4.20 0.70 -5.67
C THR A 296 -4.44 -0.71 -5.18
N ILE A 297 -3.68 -1.14 -4.17
CA ILE A 297 -3.69 -2.47 -3.60
C ILE A 297 -4.52 -2.40 -2.33
N PHE A 298 -5.66 -3.09 -2.28
CA PHE A 298 -6.39 -3.34 -1.05
C PHE A 298 -6.09 -4.76 -0.58
N LEU A 299 -5.64 -4.90 0.66
CA LEU A 299 -5.42 -6.22 1.25
C LEU A 299 -6.07 -6.33 2.64
N PRO A 300 -7.00 -7.29 2.80
CA PRO A 300 -7.73 -8.03 1.76
C PRO A 300 -8.52 -7.15 0.79
N GLY A 301 -8.78 -7.66 -0.41
CA GLY A 301 -9.39 -6.96 -1.54
C GLY A 301 -10.83 -6.48 -1.29
N ILE A 302 -11.56 -7.14 -0.38
CA ILE A 302 -12.90 -6.70 0.06
C ILE A 302 -12.90 -5.25 0.56
N PHE A 303 -11.76 -4.78 1.07
CA PHE A 303 -11.63 -3.42 1.55
C PHE A 303 -11.72 -2.34 0.47
N GLY A 304 -11.53 -2.69 -0.80
CA GLY A 304 -11.78 -1.76 -1.91
C GLY A 304 -13.24 -1.32 -1.98
N LEU A 305 -14.19 -2.20 -1.63
CA LEU A 305 -15.60 -1.83 -1.51
C LEU A 305 -15.86 -0.94 -0.31
N LEU A 306 -15.22 -1.25 0.82
CA LEU A 306 -15.37 -0.48 2.05
C LEU A 306 -14.72 0.90 1.99
N ALA A 307 -13.79 1.16 1.07
CA ALA A 307 -13.29 2.50 0.81
C ALA A 307 -14.40 3.48 0.39
N GLY A 308 -15.44 2.98 -0.30
CA GLY A 308 -16.62 3.75 -0.69
C GLY A 308 -17.51 4.20 0.47
N LEU A 309 -17.29 3.67 1.68
CA LEU A 309 -18.08 4.01 2.88
C LEU A 309 -18.09 5.51 3.18
N ARG A 310 -17.01 6.24 2.85
CA ARG A 310 -16.93 7.69 3.06
C ARG A 310 -18.00 8.49 2.31
N GLY A 311 -18.57 7.93 1.24
CA GLY A 311 -19.68 8.53 0.49
C GLY A 311 -21.07 8.07 0.94
N ALA A 312 -21.18 7.16 1.93
CA ALA A 312 -22.46 6.68 2.43
C ALA A 312 -23.09 7.66 3.44
N PRO A 313 -24.40 7.56 3.74
CA PRO A 313 -25.01 8.33 4.82
C PRO A 313 -24.38 8.04 6.19
N ASP A 314 -24.36 9.02 7.08
CA ASP A 314 -23.67 8.93 8.38
C ASP A 314 -24.11 7.75 9.24
N TRP A 315 -25.40 7.38 9.22
CA TRP A 315 -25.90 6.22 9.97
C TRP A 315 -25.21 4.92 9.55
N ALA A 316 -24.95 4.75 8.25
CA ALA A 316 -24.29 3.55 7.71
C ALA A 316 -22.79 3.57 8.04
N GLN A 317 -22.17 4.76 7.95
CA GLN A 317 -20.78 4.93 8.34
C GLN A 317 -20.58 4.61 9.83
N ASN A 318 -21.45 5.13 10.69
CA ASN A 318 -21.39 4.94 12.13
C ASN A 318 -21.65 3.48 12.52
N LEU A 319 -22.60 2.80 11.88
CA LEU A 319 -22.85 1.38 12.11
C LEU A 319 -21.59 0.53 11.88
N ILE A 320 -20.87 0.78 10.78
CA ILE A 320 -19.64 0.03 10.47
C ILE A 320 -18.49 0.42 11.40
N ARG A 321 -18.32 1.72 11.69
CA ARG A 321 -17.28 2.21 12.62
C ARG A 321 -17.51 1.71 14.04
N ASP A 322 -18.75 1.61 14.49
CA ASP A 322 -19.08 1.08 15.80
C ASP A 322 -18.64 -0.39 15.97
N GLY A 323 -18.64 -1.18 14.90
CA GLY A 323 -18.09 -2.53 14.90
C GLY A 323 -16.60 -2.57 15.27
N THR A 324 -15.84 -1.50 15.00
CA THR A 324 -14.41 -1.44 15.33
C THR A 324 -14.12 -1.32 16.83
N LYS A 325 -15.12 -0.97 17.65
CA LYS A 325 -14.99 -0.92 19.12
C LYS A 325 -14.66 -2.29 19.73
N SER A 326 -14.97 -3.37 19.01
CA SER A 326 -14.68 -4.75 19.44
C SER A 326 -13.23 -5.18 19.22
N LEU A 327 -12.43 -4.39 18.49
CA LEU A 327 -11.02 -4.69 18.21
C LEU A 327 -10.19 -4.52 19.49
N LYS A 328 -9.66 -5.62 20.03
CA LYS A 328 -8.74 -5.62 21.19
C LYS A 328 -7.28 -5.59 20.74
N VAL A 329 -6.94 -4.61 19.91
CA VAL A 329 -5.59 -4.46 19.37
C VAL A 329 -4.79 -3.48 20.21
N GLU A 330 -3.71 -3.95 20.82
CA GLU A 330 -2.74 -3.08 21.47
C GLU A 330 -1.71 -2.63 20.44
N PHE A 331 -1.79 -1.37 20.04
CA PHE A 331 -0.77 -0.73 19.22
C PHE A 331 0.48 -0.47 20.08
N LYS A 332 1.36 -1.48 20.14
CA LYS A 332 2.66 -1.46 20.82
C LYS A 332 3.83 -1.34 19.83
N GLY A 333 3.68 -0.52 18.79
CA GLY A 333 4.78 -0.19 17.87
C GLY A 333 5.95 0.48 18.60
N ARG A 334 7.15 0.57 17.98
CA ARG A 334 8.35 1.13 18.62
C ARG A 334 8.09 2.53 19.18
N GLN A 335 8.34 2.69 20.49
CA GLN A 335 7.75 3.76 21.29
C GLN A 335 8.75 4.65 22.03
N LYS A 336 10.06 4.36 21.98
CA LYS A 336 11.03 5.15 22.75
C LYS A 336 11.19 6.52 22.13
N ILE A 337 10.49 7.49 22.72
CA ILE A 337 10.71 8.90 22.49
C ILE A 337 11.65 9.35 23.60
N ASP A 338 12.70 10.08 23.23
CA ASP A 338 13.51 10.79 24.21
C ASP A 338 12.63 11.85 24.88
N PRO A 339 12.40 11.78 26.21
CA PRO A 339 11.49 12.69 26.91
C PRO A 339 11.95 14.15 26.90
N GLN A 340 13.24 14.42 26.67
CA GLN A 340 13.78 15.77 26.59
C GLN A 340 13.68 16.34 25.18
N THR A 341 13.98 15.52 24.16
CA THR A 341 14.07 16.00 22.77
C THR A 341 12.81 15.75 21.94
N GLY A 342 11.92 14.86 22.40
CA GLY A 342 10.72 14.47 21.67
C GLY A 342 11.00 13.63 20.41
N ARG A 343 12.24 13.16 20.22
CA ARG A 343 12.70 12.42 19.04
C ARG A 343 12.62 10.91 19.22
N LEU A 344 12.61 10.18 18.11
CA LEU A 344 12.68 8.72 18.16
C LEU A 344 14.07 8.26 18.62
N VAL A 345 14.12 7.24 19.46
CA VAL A 345 15.36 6.57 19.88
C VAL A 345 15.43 5.21 19.17
N ALA A 346 16.65 4.85 18.75
CA ALA A 346 16.93 3.56 18.10
C ALA A 346 16.66 2.35 19.02
#